data_AF-A0A924L434-F1
#
_entry.id   AF-A0A924L434-F1
#
_cell.length_a   1.000
_cell.length_b   1.000
_cell.length_c   1.000
_cell.angle_alpha   90.00
_cell.angle_beta   90.00
_cell.angle_gamma   90.00
#
_symmetry.space_group_name_H-M   'P 1'
#
loop_
_entity.id
_entity.type
_entity.pdbx_description
1 polymer ?
#
loop_
_entity_poly.entity_id
_entity_poly.type
_entity_poly.pdbx_seq_one_letter_code
_entity_poly.pdbx_strand_id
1 'polypeptide(L)'
;MGKITFINHDKDYATIEYEHNGKKKTISGNISEKEQLKLKQEKIIRKIHQFHVGDEVSFIITLSARGDKMIADCLQFHFNNALDNLINKSYVENRFVGYLKKVDEDYFVKETGSYIFFPLILSPWEKRPGENNLNEPVFFKLENTDKPDKVTAALFRSEYIPEYMYAMQCFKKKTVMDAVVNKVTPHGIFVNVVDKKIQAKIAEDKKKETNTSLPTVQIGDVIKVIITYLGTSKIIVQVA
;
A
#
# COMPACT_ATOMS: atom_id res chain seq x y z
N MET A 1 -28.24 -13.02 6.27
CA MET A 1 -26.85 -12.62 6.04
C MET A 1 -26.77 -12.00 4.65
N GLY A 2 -25.94 -11.01 4.47
CA GLY A 2 -25.66 -10.41 3.17
C GLY A 2 -24.34 -9.65 3.22
N LYS A 3 -23.88 -9.23 2.05
CA LYS A 3 -22.60 -8.56 1.85
C LYS A 3 -22.82 -7.15 1.36
N ILE A 4 -22.16 -6.17 1.97
CA ILE A 4 -22.19 -4.78 1.48
C ILE A 4 -21.44 -4.72 0.14
N THR A 5 -22.14 -4.28 -0.91
CA THR A 5 -21.57 -4.12 -2.26
C THR A 5 -21.35 -2.66 -2.63
N PHE A 6 -22.00 -1.73 -1.93
CA PHE A 6 -21.85 -0.30 -2.17
C PHE A 6 -22.19 0.51 -0.93
N ILE A 7 -21.50 1.65 -0.75
CA ILE A 7 -21.76 2.61 0.32
C ILE A 7 -21.91 3.99 -0.29
N ASN A 8 -23.02 4.65 0.04
CA ASN A 8 -23.24 6.06 -0.23
C ASN A 8 -22.93 6.86 1.04
N HIS A 9 -21.77 7.50 1.07
CA HIS A 9 -21.32 8.30 2.21
C HIS A 9 -22.12 9.60 2.39
N ASP A 10 -22.69 10.17 1.33
CA ASP A 10 -23.48 11.42 1.44
C ASP A 10 -24.85 11.19 2.09
N LYS A 11 -25.41 9.99 1.89
CA LYS A 11 -26.74 9.63 2.37
C LYS A 11 -26.71 8.72 3.59
N ASP A 12 -25.54 8.23 4.00
CA ASP A 12 -25.37 7.21 5.03
C ASP A 12 -26.21 5.94 4.76
N TYR A 13 -26.18 5.44 3.52
CA TYR A 13 -26.84 4.19 3.14
C TYR A 13 -25.87 3.20 2.51
N ALA A 14 -26.03 1.93 2.84
CA ALA A 14 -25.34 0.82 2.20
C ALA A 14 -26.32 0.00 1.33
N THR A 15 -25.84 -0.48 0.20
CA THR A 15 -26.50 -1.53 -0.59
C THR A 15 -25.92 -2.88 -0.17
N ILE A 16 -26.80 -3.80 0.20
CA ILE A 16 -26.46 -5.12 0.70
C ILE A 16 -26.98 -6.15 -0.31
N GLU A 17 -26.08 -6.97 -0.86
CA GLU A 17 -26.44 -8.15 -1.65
C GLU A 17 -26.72 -9.32 -0.70
N TYR A 18 -27.84 -10.01 -0.91
CA TYR A 18 -28.21 -11.18 -0.13
C TYR A 18 -28.93 -12.21 -1.00
N GLU A 19 -29.01 -13.45 -0.51
CA GLU A 19 -29.72 -14.51 -1.20
C GLU A 19 -31.12 -14.73 -0.61
N HIS A 20 -32.12 -14.85 -1.48
CA HIS A 20 -33.48 -15.20 -1.08
C HIS A 20 -34.08 -16.13 -2.13
N ASN A 21 -34.43 -17.36 -1.72
CA ASN A 21 -34.96 -18.42 -2.58
C ASN A 21 -34.04 -18.72 -3.79
N GLY A 22 -32.73 -18.85 -3.55
CA GLY A 22 -31.75 -19.15 -4.61
C GLY A 22 -31.44 -17.98 -5.56
N LYS A 23 -32.02 -16.80 -5.33
CA LYS A 23 -31.81 -15.61 -6.16
C LYS A 23 -31.08 -14.54 -5.38
N LYS A 24 -30.07 -13.94 -6.01
CA LYS A 24 -29.40 -12.74 -5.52
C LYS A 24 -30.36 -11.56 -5.59
N LYS A 25 -30.51 -10.86 -4.47
CA LYS A 25 -31.29 -9.63 -4.32
C LYS A 25 -30.44 -8.58 -3.65
N THR A 26 -30.85 -7.32 -3.81
CA THR A 26 -30.22 -6.19 -3.12
C THR A 26 -31.24 -5.49 -2.24
N ILE A 27 -30.77 -4.91 -1.14
CA ILE A 27 -31.57 -4.12 -0.23
C ILE A 27 -30.74 -2.96 0.33
N SER A 28 -31.38 -1.84 0.64
CA SER A 28 -30.71 -0.69 1.23
C SER A 28 -30.85 -0.69 2.75
N GLY A 29 -29.75 -0.47 3.47
CA GLY A 29 -29.73 -0.31 4.92
C GLY A 29 -29.14 1.04 5.32
N ASN A 30 -29.72 1.67 6.35
CA ASN A 30 -29.19 2.90 6.93
C ASN A 30 -27.95 2.55 7.78
N ILE A 31 -26.84 3.23 7.52
CA ILE A 31 -25.56 3.03 8.24
C ILE A 31 -25.14 4.23 9.07
N SER A 32 -26.00 5.26 9.17
CA SER A 32 -25.71 6.50 9.90
C SER A 32 -25.37 6.22 11.36
N GLU A 33 -24.48 7.03 11.91
CA GLU A 33 -24.08 6.93 13.31
C GLU A 33 -25.28 7.06 14.26
N LYS A 34 -26.24 7.94 13.92
CA LYS A 34 -27.48 8.12 14.68
C LYS A 34 -28.27 6.82 14.79
N GLU A 35 -28.37 6.04 13.72
CA GLU A 35 -29.12 4.78 13.74
C GLU A 35 -28.36 3.71 14.53
N GLN A 36 -27.06 3.58 14.32
CA GLN A 36 -26.22 2.66 15.09
C GLN A 36 -26.23 2.97 16.59
N LEU A 37 -26.29 4.24 16.98
CA LEU A 37 -26.42 4.65 18.38
C LEU A 37 -27.72 4.13 19.01
N LYS A 38 -28.85 4.17 18.30
CA LYS A 38 -30.12 3.60 18.78
C LYS A 38 -30.00 2.09 18.96
N LEU A 39 -29.50 1.39 17.94
CA LEU A 39 -29.29 -0.06 17.98
C LEU A 39 -28.35 -0.46 19.13
N LYS A 40 -27.37 0.38 19.47
CA LYS A 40 -26.48 0.17 20.61
C LYS A 40 -27.20 0.37 21.94
N GLN A 41 -28.05 1.41 22.07
CA GLN A 41 -28.88 1.66 23.26
C GLN A 41 -29.87 0.50 23.52
N GLU A 42 -30.43 -0.05 22.45
CA GLU A 42 -31.33 -1.21 22.46
C GLU A 42 -30.57 -2.55 22.64
N LYS A 43 -29.24 -2.51 22.75
CA LYS A 43 -28.35 -3.68 22.92
C LYS A 43 -28.40 -4.69 21.75
N ILE A 44 -28.86 -4.25 20.58
CA ILE A 44 -28.85 -5.05 19.35
C ILE A 44 -27.42 -5.18 18.83
N ILE A 45 -26.63 -4.09 18.88
CA ILE A 45 -25.21 -4.09 18.55
C ILE A 45 -24.35 -3.71 19.74
N ARG A 46 -23.13 -4.24 19.81
CA ARG A 46 -22.19 -3.97 20.91
C ARG A 46 -21.39 -2.68 20.72
N LYS A 47 -21.07 -2.34 19.47
CA LYS A 47 -20.24 -1.19 19.09
C LYS A 47 -20.73 -0.58 17.79
N ILE A 48 -20.43 0.71 17.62
CA ILE A 48 -20.59 1.38 16.33
C ILE A 48 -19.51 0.85 15.40
N HIS A 49 -19.88 0.62 14.15
CA HIS A 49 -19.02 0.11 13.11
C HIS A 49 -19.05 1.05 11.91
N GLN A 50 -17.87 1.44 11.44
CA GLN A 50 -17.76 2.12 10.16
C GLN A 50 -17.83 1.04 9.08
N PHE A 51 -18.97 0.98 8.38
CA PHE A 51 -19.17 -0.02 7.35
C PHE A 51 -18.28 0.24 6.13
N HIS A 52 -17.80 -0.84 5.54
CA HIS A 52 -16.99 -0.85 4.32
C HIS A 52 -17.58 -1.81 3.28
N VAL A 53 -17.24 -1.59 2.02
CA VAL A 53 -17.56 -2.56 0.96
C VAL A 53 -16.87 -3.89 1.29
N GLY A 54 -17.60 -4.98 1.13
CA GLY A 54 -17.12 -6.32 1.47
C GLY A 54 -17.48 -6.79 2.89
N ASP A 55 -18.00 -5.91 3.75
CA ASP A 55 -18.50 -6.30 5.07
C ASP A 55 -19.64 -7.32 4.95
N GLU A 56 -19.51 -8.42 5.67
CA GLU A 56 -20.58 -9.38 5.89
C GLU A 56 -21.44 -8.93 7.07
N VAL A 57 -22.75 -8.88 6.84
CA VAL A 57 -23.72 -8.27 7.75
C VAL A 57 -24.95 -9.15 7.93
N SER A 58 -25.55 -9.07 9.12
CA SER A 58 -26.91 -9.55 9.37
C SER A 58 -27.87 -8.38 9.49
N PHE A 59 -29.11 -8.59 9.07
CA PHE A 59 -30.16 -7.58 9.10
C PHE A 59 -31.52 -8.27 9.09
N ILE A 60 -32.56 -7.50 9.43
CA ILE A 60 -33.96 -7.88 9.30
C ILE A 60 -34.57 -7.06 8.17
N ILE A 61 -35.43 -7.67 7.37
CA ILE A 61 -36.13 -6.97 6.30
C ILE A 61 -37.41 -6.37 6.87
N THR A 62 -37.53 -5.05 6.85
CA THR A 62 -38.72 -4.33 7.33
C THR A 62 -39.21 -3.33 6.28
N LEU A 63 -40.44 -2.87 6.44
CA LEU A 63 -40.99 -1.79 5.62
C LEU A 63 -40.33 -0.47 6.04
N SER A 64 -40.07 0.43 5.10
CA SER A 64 -39.57 1.77 5.39
C SER A 64 -40.54 2.52 6.30
N ALA A 65 -40.06 3.57 6.99
CA ALA A 65 -40.93 4.41 7.82
C ALA A 65 -42.10 5.07 7.04
N ARG A 66 -41.95 5.24 5.72
CA ARG A 66 -43.02 5.74 4.83
C ARG A 66 -43.90 4.62 4.25
N GLY A 67 -43.51 3.36 4.47
CA GLY A 67 -44.20 2.17 3.98
C GLY A 67 -44.04 1.87 2.49
N ASP A 68 -43.20 2.62 1.78
CA ASP A 68 -43.10 2.60 0.32
C ASP A 68 -42.13 1.54 -0.23
N LYS A 69 -41.20 1.04 0.59
CA LYS A 69 -40.18 0.08 0.15
C LYS A 69 -39.68 -0.80 1.30
N MET A 70 -39.10 -1.96 0.94
CA MET A 70 -38.39 -2.81 1.88
C MET A 70 -36.97 -2.28 2.13
N ILE A 71 -36.55 -2.30 3.39
CA ILE A 71 -35.22 -1.87 3.83
C ILE A 71 -34.58 -2.93 4.75
N ALA A 72 -33.26 -2.87 4.85
CA ALA A 72 -32.51 -3.62 5.83
C ALA A 72 -32.43 -2.80 7.12
N ASP A 73 -32.95 -3.38 8.19
CA ASP A 73 -32.98 -2.80 9.53
C ASP A 73 -32.19 -3.68 10.51
N CYS A 74 -31.85 -3.16 11.68
CA CYS A 74 -31.06 -3.84 12.69
C CYS A 74 -29.73 -4.38 12.13
N LEU A 75 -29.04 -3.56 11.32
CA LEU A 75 -27.83 -3.96 10.63
C LEU A 75 -26.70 -4.24 11.64
N GLN A 76 -26.09 -5.42 11.55
CA GLN A 76 -24.97 -5.82 12.42
C GLN A 76 -23.80 -6.32 11.59
N PHE A 77 -22.62 -5.79 11.88
CA PHE A 77 -21.36 -6.24 11.30
C PHE A 77 -20.94 -7.59 11.89
N HIS A 78 -20.45 -8.49 11.03
CA HIS A 78 -19.83 -9.76 11.44
C HIS A 78 -18.32 -9.75 11.19
N PHE A 79 -17.91 -9.75 9.92
CA PHE A 79 -16.50 -9.78 9.53
C PHE A 79 -16.29 -9.21 8.13
N ASN A 80 -15.03 -8.92 7.80
CA ASN A 80 -14.61 -8.58 6.44
C ASN A 80 -13.22 -9.19 6.21
N ASN A 81 -13.17 -10.24 5.39
CA ASN A 81 -11.92 -10.98 5.13
C ASN A 81 -11.23 -10.50 3.84
N ALA A 82 -11.67 -9.38 3.24
CA ALA A 82 -11.15 -8.95 1.94
C ALA A 82 -9.64 -8.69 1.98
N LEU A 83 -9.14 -8.00 3.02
CA LEU A 83 -7.71 -7.73 3.19
C LEU A 83 -6.90 -9.01 3.40
N ASP A 84 -7.35 -9.87 4.32
CA ASP A 84 -6.67 -11.15 4.60
C ASP A 84 -6.61 -12.04 3.36
N ASN A 85 -7.68 -12.08 2.57
CA ASN A 85 -7.71 -12.82 1.31
C ASN A 85 -6.69 -12.27 0.29
N LEU A 86 -6.54 -10.94 0.19
CA LEU A 86 -5.54 -10.32 -0.68
C LEU A 86 -4.11 -10.63 -0.19
N ILE A 87 -3.87 -10.53 1.12
CA ILE A 87 -2.58 -10.88 1.73
C ILE A 87 -2.26 -12.35 1.47
N ASN A 88 -3.21 -13.26 1.72
CA ASN A 88 -3.02 -14.69 1.49
C ASN A 88 -2.74 -15.01 0.02
N LYS A 89 -3.46 -14.36 -0.90
CA LYS A 89 -3.22 -14.50 -2.34
C LYS A 89 -1.82 -14.03 -2.72
N SER A 90 -1.31 -12.97 -2.08
CA SER A 90 0.02 -12.44 -2.36
C SER A 90 1.16 -13.43 -2.07
N TYR A 91 0.97 -14.39 -1.16
CA TYR A 91 1.97 -15.44 -0.89
C TYR A 91 2.09 -16.49 -2.01
N VAL A 92 1.05 -16.63 -2.85
CA VAL A 92 1.05 -17.55 -4.00
C VAL A 92 1.31 -16.78 -5.29
N GLU A 93 0.56 -15.71 -5.53
CA GLU A 93 0.67 -14.86 -6.70
C GLU A 93 0.47 -13.39 -6.28
N ASN A 94 1.58 -12.67 -6.11
CA ASN A 94 1.56 -11.27 -5.73
C ASN A 94 1.36 -10.34 -6.93
N ARG A 95 0.29 -10.56 -7.71
CA ARG A 95 -0.05 -9.75 -8.88
C ARG A 95 -1.53 -9.37 -8.88
N PHE A 96 -1.79 -8.09 -8.68
CA PHE A 96 -3.13 -7.52 -8.56
C PHE A 96 -3.37 -6.46 -9.62
N VAL A 97 -4.64 -6.13 -9.83
CA VAL A 97 -5.10 -5.04 -10.69
C VAL A 97 -5.87 -4.06 -9.84
N GLY A 98 -5.60 -2.77 -10.04
CA GLY A 98 -6.30 -1.70 -9.35
C GLY A 98 -6.23 -0.42 -10.16
N TYR A 99 -6.83 0.64 -9.65
CA TYR A 99 -6.84 1.95 -10.27
C TYR A 99 -5.92 2.90 -9.52
N LEU A 100 -5.06 3.60 -10.23
CA LEU A 100 -4.22 4.62 -9.63
C LEU A 100 -5.07 5.81 -9.19
N LYS A 101 -4.88 6.28 -7.96
CA LYS A 101 -5.56 7.43 -7.38
C LYS A 101 -4.51 8.35 -6.77
N LYS A 102 -4.78 9.65 -6.76
CA LYS A 102 -3.96 10.67 -6.12
C LYS A 102 -4.83 11.48 -5.19
N VAL A 103 -4.36 11.69 -3.97
CA VAL A 103 -4.98 12.57 -2.97
C VAL A 103 -3.86 13.48 -2.49
N ASP A 104 -4.02 14.79 -2.69
CA ASP A 104 -2.97 15.78 -2.48
C ASP A 104 -1.67 15.39 -3.21
N GLU A 105 -0.59 15.08 -2.48
CA GLU A 105 0.70 14.66 -3.04
C GLU A 105 0.94 13.15 -2.99
N ASP A 106 0.04 12.41 -2.35
CA ASP A 106 0.18 10.97 -2.13
C ASP A 106 -0.59 10.15 -3.16
N TYR A 107 0.01 9.02 -3.55
CA TYR A 107 -0.57 8.08 -4.49
C TYR A 107 -1.11 6.85 -3.77
N PHE A 108 -2.21 6.31 -4.30
CA PHE A 108 -2.86 5.11 -3.80
C PHE A 108 -3.24 4.21 -4.97
N VAL A 109 -3.31 2.92 -4.72
CA VAL A 109 -3.94 1.98 -5.65
C VAL A 109 -5.22 1.47 -5.02
N LYS A 110 -6.34 1.70 -5.70
CA LYS A 110 -7.65 1.14 -5.34
C LYS A 110 -7.81 -0.21 -6.01
N GLU A 111 -7.75 -1.29 -5.24
CA GLU A 111 -7.88 -2.66 -5.78
C GLU A 111 -9.29 -2.91 -6.35
N THR A 112 -9.37 -3.55 -7.52
CA THR A 112 -10.61 -3.60 -8.31
C THR A 112 -11.72 -4.46 -7.65
N GLY A 113 -11.38 -5.55 -6.96
CA GLY A 113 -12.38 -6.47 -6.40
C GLY A 113 -12.91 -6.09 -5.02
N SER A 114 -12.03 -5.64 -4.13
CA SER A 114 -12.29 -5.31 -2.73
C SER A 114 -12.53 -3.83 -2.50
N TYR A 115 -12.14 -2.96 -3.44
CA TYR A 115 -12.16 -1.51 -3.32
C TYR A 115 -11.26 -0.97 -2.19
N ILE A 116 -10.37 -1.80 -1.64
CA ILE A 116 -9.39 -1.38 -0.63
C ILE A 116 -8.34 -0.47 -1.28
N PHE A 117 -8.01 0.60 -0.58
CA PHE A 117 -6.95 1.52 -0.96
C PHE A 117 -5.65 1.13 -0.29
N PHE A 118 -4.60 0.94 -1.08
CA PHE A 118 -3.25 0.72 -0.61
C PHE A 118 -2.41 1.94 -0.91
N PRO A 119 -1.68 2.52 0.07
CA PRO A 119 -0.70 3.56 -0.20
C PRO A 119 0.34 3.06 -1.19
N LEU A 120 0.59 3.82 -2.25
CA LEU A 120 1.58 3.49 -3.27
C LEU A 120 2.93 4.09 -2.88
N ILE A 121 3.88 3.22 -2.51
CA ILE A 121 5.24 3.67 -2.20
C ILE A 121 6.04 3.75 -3.48
N LEU A 122 6.36 4.98 -3.87
CA LEU A 122 7.23 5.26 -5.00
C LEU A 122 8.67 5.38 -4.53
N SER A 123 9.58 4.78 -5.28
CA SER A 123 11.01 5.00 -5.09
C SER A 123 11.38 6.47 -5.31
N PRO A 124 12.38 7.01 -4.59
CA PRO A 124 12.96 8.31 -4.93
C PRO A 124 13.51 8.40 -6.37
N TRP A 125 13.79 7.26 -6.98
CA TRP A 125 14.35 7.15 -8.34
C TRP A 125 13.31 6.73 -9.38
N GLU A 126 12.06 6.55 -8.98
CA GLU A 126 10.95 6.31 -9.90
C GLU A 126 10.43 7.64 -10.44
N LYS A 127 10.11 7.64 -11.73
CA LYS A 127 9.32 8.69 -12.33
C LYS A 127 7.92 8.60 -11.73
N ARG A 128 7.46 9.73 -11.17
CA ARG A 128 6.10 9.81 -10.65
C ARG A 128 5.10 9.62 -11.80
N PRO A 129 4.02 8.85 -11.59
CA PRO A 129 2.96 8.73 -12.58
C PRO A 129 2.39 10.12 -12.92
N GLY A 130 2.21 10.40 -14.21
CA GLY A 130 1.60 11.64 -14.67
C GLY A 130 0.10 11.68 -14.38
N GLU A 131 -0.52 12.85 -14.50
CA GLU A 131 -1.97 13.02 -14.28
C GLU A 131 -2.81 12.17 -15.24
N ASN A 132 -2.33 11.96 -16.46
CA ASN A 132 -2.96 11.12 -17.47
C ASN A 132 -3.02 9.63 -17.08
N ASN A 133 -2.24 9.21 -16.08
CA ASN A 133 -2.25 7.84 -15.57
C ASN A 133 -3.22 7.66 -14.41
N LEU A 134 -3.84 8.74 -13.91
CA LEU A 134 -4.81 8.65 -12.83
C LEU A 134 -6.09 8.02 -13.33
N ASN A 135 -6.68 7.17 -12.48
CA ASN A 135 -7.88 6.38 -12.77
C ASN A 135 -7.70 5.29 -13.83
N GLU A 136 -6.50 5.11 -14.37
CA GLU A 136 -6.19 4.01 -15.28
C GLU A 136 -5.88 2.72 -14.50
N PRO A 137 -6.19 1.54 -15.09
CA PRO A 137 -5.86 0.26 -14.50
C PRO A 137 -4.35 0.03 -14.50
N VAL A 138 -3.81 -0.30 -13.32
CA VAL A 138 -2.40 -0.61 -13.10
C VAL A 138 -2.25 -1.99 -12.49
N PHE A 139 -1.16 -2.68 -12.87
CA PHE A 139 -0.72 -3.88 -12.17
C PHE A 139 0.15 -3.49 -10.98
N PHE A 140 -0.15 -4.04 -9.81
CA PHE A 140 0.60 -3.77 -8.59
C PHE A 140 0.79 -5.04 -7.76
N LYS A 141 1.75 -5.00 -6.85
CA LYS A 141 2.02 -6.02 -5.83
C LYS A 141 1.84 -5.41 -4.44
N LEU A 142 1.53 -6.25 -3.47
CA LEU A 142 1.51 -5.90 -2.06
C LEU A 142 2.91 -6.04 -1.45
N GLU A 143 3.30 -5.09 -0.63
CA GLU A 143 4.50 -5.12 0.20
C GLU A 143 4.11 -4.98 1.68
N ASN A 144 5.01 -5.37 2.59
CA ASN A 144 4.79 -5.38 4.05
C ASN A 144 3.59 -6.25 4.48
N THR A 145 3.40 -7.40 3.83
CA THR A 145 2.28 -8.32 4.09
C THR A 145 2.39 -9.05 5.43
N ASP A 146 3.52 -8.91 6.13
CA ASP A 146 3.74 -9.38 7.50
C ASP A 146 2.97 -8.55 8.55
N LYS A 147 2.60 -7.31 8.21
CA LYS A 147 1.85 -6.38 9.07
C LYS A 147 0.60 -5.90 8.35
N PRO A 148 -0.56 -6.54 8.57
CA PRO A 148 -1.80 -6.23 7.85
C PRO A 148 -2.21 -4.75 7.90
N ASP A 149 -1.89 -4.05 8.99
CA ASP A 149 -2.14 -2.62 9.19
C ASP A 149 -1.23 -1.69 8.38
N LYS A 150 -0.14 -2.21 7.80
CA LYS A 150 0.91 -1.44 7.09
C LYS A 150 1.17 -1.94 5.68
N VAL A 151 0.23 -2.70 5.11
CA VAL A 151 0.36 -3.19 3.75
C VAL A 151 0.37 -2.01 2.78
N THR A 152 1.36 -2.01 1.89
CA THR A 152 1.53 -0.98 0.86
C THR A 152 1.48 -1.60 -0.53
N ALA A 153 1.23 -0.77 -1.53
CA ALA A 153 1.33 -1.17 -2.93
C ALA A 153 2.66 -0.71 -3.54
N ALA A 154 3.15 -1.48 -4.51
CA ALA A 154 4.21 -1.09 -5.44
C ALA A 154 3.80 -1.48 -6.86
N LEU A 155 4.11 -0.63 -7.85
CA LEU A 155 3.78 -0.91 -9.25
C LEU A 155 4.61 -2.09 -9.77
N PHE A 156 4.01 -2.91 -10.64
CA PHE A 156 4.76 -3.97 -11.34
C PHE A 156 5.72 -3.42 -12.39
N ARG A 157 5.34 -2.31 -13.02
CA ARG A 157 6.08 -1.65 -14.08
C ARG A 157 6.35 -0.22 -13.65
N SER A 158 7.40 -0.06 -12.85
CA SER A 158 7.91 1.25 -12.51
C SER A 158 8.83 1.76 -13.62
N GLU A 159 8.67 3.02 -14.00
CA GLU A 159 9.64 3.72 -14.83
C GLU A 159 10.65 4.43 -13.94
N TYR A 160 11.94 4.16 -14.14
CA TYR A 160 13.00 4.77 -13.34
C TYR A 160 13.71 5.89 -14.11
N ILE A 161 14.41 6.76 -13.38
CA ILE A 161 15.33 7.72 -13.99
C ILE A 161 16.53 7.01 -14.64
N PRO A 162 17.13 7.57 -15.72
CA PRO A 162 18.25 6.95 -16.44
C PRO A 162 19.44 6.58 -15.54
N GLU A 163 19.72 7.40 -14.52
CA GLU A 163 20.82 7.20 -13.58
C GLU A 163 20.63 5.94 -12.72
N TYR A 164 19.39 5.66 -12.33
CA TYR A 164 19.07 4.44 -11.59
C TYR A 164 19.09 3.23 -12.51
N MET A 165 18.63 3.35 -13.77
CA MET A 165 18.78 2.29 -14.76
C MET A 165 20.26 1.95 -15.01
N TYR A 166 21.14 2.96 -15.05
CA TYR A 166 22.58 2.76 -15.15
C TYR A 166 23.14 2.06 -13.90
N ALA A 167 22.75 2.50 -12.70
CA ALA A 167 23.12 1.82 -11.46
C ALA A 167 22.69 0.34 -11.44
N MET A 168 21.50 0.01 -11.96
CA MET A 168 21.05 -1.38 -12.12
C MET A 168 21.95 -2.19 -13.05
N GLN A 169 22.46 -1.60 -14.13
CA GLN A 169 23.40 -2.27 -15.02
C GLN A 169 24.75 -2.51 -14.33
N CYS A 170 25.28 -1.49 -13.63
CA CYS A 170 26.52 -1.61 -12.86
C CYS A 170 26.41 -2.67 -11.76
N PHE A 171 25.25 -2.74 -11.07
CA PHE A 171 24.98 -3.78 -10.08
C PHE A 171 25.03 -5.19 -10.67
N LYS A 172 24.35 -5.41 -11.81
CA LYS A 172 24.36 -6.72 -12.50
C LYS A 172 25.76 -7.13 -12.96
N LYS A 173 26.56 -6.17 -13.43
CA LYS A 173 27.92 -6.40 -13.94
C LYS A 173 29.00 -6.36 -12.84
N LYS A 174 28.63 -6.03 -11.60
CA LYS A 174 29.57 -5.75 -10.49
C LYS A 174 30.67 -4.77 -10.90
N THR A 175 30.30 -3.71 -11.61
CA THR A 175 31.24 -2.72 -12.11
C THR A 175 31.74 -1.84 -10.96
N VAL A 176 33.05 -1.59 -10.93
CA VAL A 176 33.67 -0.62 -10.01
C VAL A 176 33.37 0.79 -10.51
N MET A 177 32.86 1.62 -9.61
CA MET A 177 32.43 3.00 -9.90
C MET A 177 33.14 3.96 -8.97
N ASP A 178 33.45 5.16 -9.48
CA ASP A 178 33.94 6.25 -8.63
C ASP A 178 32.73 6.92 -7.96
N ALA A 179 32.75 7.01 -6.64
CA ALA A 179 31.69 7.63 -5.85
C ALA A 179 32.24 8.74 -4.97
N VAL A 180 31.51 9.86 -4.91
CA VAL A 180 31.91 11.04 -4.12
C VAL A 180 31.23 10.99 -2.76
N VAL A 181 31.98 11.17 -1.69
CA VAL A 181 31.45 11.17 -0.33
C VAL A 181 30.61 12.42 -0.12
N ASN A 182 29.33 12.22 0.16
CA ASN A 182 28.36 13.30 0.31
C ASN A 182 28.12 13.64 1.78
N LYS A 183 28.02 12.63 2.64
CA LYS A 183 27.69 12.82 4.06
C LYS A 183 28.32 11.75 4.92
N VAL A 184 28.98 12.16 5.99
CA VAL A 184 29.52 11.26 7.03
C VAL A 184 28.71 11.46 8.30
N THR A 185 28.20 10.37 8.86
CA THR A 185 27.43 10.37 10.11
C THR A 185 27.97 9.29 11.06
N PRO A 186 27.67 9.36 12.37
CA PRO A 186 28.00 8.28 13.31
C PRO A 186 27.41 6.91 12.92
N HIS A 187 26.35 6.92 12.11
CA HIS A 187 25.62 5.72 11.67
C HIS A 187 25.96 5.30 10.23
N GLY A 188 27.00 5.87 9.63
CA GLY A 188 27.50 5.45 8.32
C GLY A 188 27.91 6.59 7.39
N ILE A 189 28.57 6.20 6.30
CA ILE A 189 29.05 7.08 5.22
C ILE A 189 28.12 6.94 4.01
N PHE A 190 27.68 8.08 3.47
CA PHE A 190 26.83 8.16 2.27
C PHE A 190 27.61 8.76 1.12
N VAL A 191 27.48 8.12 -0.04
CA VAL A 191 28.22 8.47 -1.26
C VAL A 191 27.26 8.66 -2.43
N ASN A 192 27.66 9.50 -3.37
CA ASN A 192 26.99 9.73 -4.64
C ASN A 192 27.66 8.87 -5.71
N VAL A 193 26.91 7.91 -6.27
CA VAL A 193 27.47 6.88 -7.18
C VAL A 193 27.21 7.20 -8.65
N VAL A 194 26.11 7.89 -8.96
CA VAL A 194 25.75 8.28 -10.34
C VAL A 194 25.19 9.70 -10.35
N ASP A 195 25.90 10.60 -11.05
CA ASP A 195 25.49 11.98 -11.35
C ASP A 195 24.92 12.78 -10.16
N LYS A 196 25.42 12.52 -8.94
CA LYS A 196 24.91 13.11 -7.67
C LYS A 196 23.43 12.83 -7.34
N LYS A 197 22.69 12.12 -8.20
CA LYS A 197 21.27 11.78 -8.02
C LYS A 197 21.06 10.45 -7.30
N ILE A 198 22.04 9.55 -7.39
CA ILE A 198 21.98 8.24 -6.74
C ILE A 198 22.85 8.26 -5.48
N GLN A 199 22.19 8.33 -4.32
CA GLN A 199 22.81 8.23 -3.00
C GLN A 199 22.83 6.76 -2.53
N ALA A 200 23.98 6.30 -2.05
CA ALA A 200 24.15 4.97 -1.50
C ALA A 200 24.87 5.04 -0.15
N LYS A 201 24.60 4.07 0.73
CA LYS A 201 25.31 3.90 2.00
C LYS A 201 26.46 2.91 1.82
N ILE A 202 27.64 3.23 2.35
CA ILE A 202 28.74 2.25 2.43
C ILE A 202 28.41 1.20 3.49
N ALA A 203 28.54 -0.08 3.14
CA ALA A 203 28.38 -1.19 4.06
C ALA A 203 29.41 -1.09 5.21
N GLU A 204 28.94 -1.24 6.44
CA GLU A 204 29.83 -1.43 7.58
C GLU A 204 30.33 -2.88 7.54
N ASP A 205 31.64 -3.07 7.38
CA ASP A 205 32.28 -4.39 7.41
C ASP A 205 32.19 -4.97 8.82
N LYS A 206 31.08 -5.66 9.13
CA LYS A 206 30.88 -6.38 10.40
C LYS A 206 31.88 -7.53 10.64
N LYS A 207 32.77 -7.81 9.67
CA LYS A 207 33.78 -8.89 9.73
C LYS A 207 35.20 -8.41 10.06
N LYS A 208 35.45 -7.10 10.23
CA LYS A 208 36.74 -6.59 10.70
C LYS A 208 36.63 -6.10 12.13
N GLU A 209 36.72 -7.04 13.07
CA GLU A 209 36.96 -6.80 14.52
C GLU A 209 38.37 -6.25 14.82
N THR A 210 39.03 -5.63 13.86
CA THR A 210 40.38 -5.09 14.02
C THR A 210 40.44 -3.70 13.45
N ASN A 211 40.51 -2.71 14.34
CA ASN A 211 41.25 -1.45 14.20
C ASN A 211 41.56 -1.01 12.77
N THR A 212 40.54 -0.88 11.94
CA THR A 212 40.63 -0.11 10.71
C THR A 212 39.56 0.91 10.90
N SER A 213 39.99 2.08 11.37
CA SER A 213 39.23 3.32 11.29
C SER A 213 38.40 3.27 10.00
N LEU A 214 37.10 3.60 10.11
CA LEU A 214 36.37 4.18 8.98
C LEU A 214 37.41 5.04 8.26
N PRO A 215 37.71 4.82 6.96
CA PRO A 215 38.75 5.58 6.32
C PRO A 215 38.49 7.05 6.65
N THR A 216 39.53 7.82 6.93
CA THR A 216 39.40 9.22 7.32
C THR A 216 38.89 10.00 6.10
N VAL A 217 37.63 9.74 5.74
CA VAL A 217 37.03 10.15 4.50
C VAL A 217 36.29 11.41 4.81
N GLN A 218 36.71 12.48 4.14
CA GLN A 218 36.09 13.76 4.23
C GLN A 218 35.00 13.88 3.16
N ILE A 219 34.06 14.79 3.39
CA ILE A 219 33.06 15.12 2.39
C ILE A 219 33.80 15.67 1.16
N GLY A 220 33.50 15.09 -0.01
CA GLY A 220 34.16 15.43 -1.28
C GLY A 220 35.17 14.40 -1.77
N ASP A 221 35.61 13.46 -0.92
CA ASP A 221 36.55 12.42 -1.33
C ASP A 221 35.94 11.47 -2.38
N VAL A 222 36.77 11.06 -3.34
CA VAL A 222 36.39 10.10 -4.37
C VAL A 222 36.89 8.71 -3.98
N ILE A 223 35.97 7.76 -3.85
CA ILE A 223 36.27 6.38 -3.50
C ILE A 223 35.74 5.42 -4.57
N LYS A 224 36.48 4.35 -4.82
CA LYS A 224 36.05 3.27 -5.72
C LYS A 224 35.12 2.34 -4.97
N VAL A 225 33.92 2.12 -5.51
CA VAL A 225 32.89 1.31 -4.87
C VAL A 225 32.22 0.35 -5.85
N ILE A 226 31.64 -0.71 -5.31
CA ILE A 226 30.80 -1.67 -6.02
C ILE A 226 29.45 -1.72 -5.33
N ILE A 227 28.36 -1.71 -6.09
CA ILE A 227 27.01 -1.87 -5.55
C ILE A 227 26.84 -3.33 -5.09
N THR A 228 26.53 -3.54 -3.81
CA THR A 228 26.32 -4.88 -3.21
C THR A 228 24.85 -5.17 -2.96
N TYR A 229 24.03 -4.13 -2.79
CA TYR A 229 22.58 -4.25 -2.70
C TYR A 229 21.90 -3.08 -3.40
N LEU A 230 20.90 -3.40 -4.22
CA LEU A 230 20.07 -2.43 -4.93
C LEU A 230 18.61 -2.74 -4.65
N GLY A 231 17.96 -1.88 -3.86
CA GLY A 231 16.54 -1.91 -3.58
C GLY A 231 15.86 -0.63 -4.06
N THR A 232 14.53 -0.62 -4.02
CA THR A 232 13.71 0.51 -4.48
C THR A 232 13.84 1.76 -3.60
N SER A 233 14.23 1.63 -2.33
CA SER A 233 14.37 2.77 -1.40
C SER A 233 15.78 2.98 -0.86
N LYS A 234 16.68 2.00 -1.05
CA LYS A 234 18.05 2.05 -0.53
C LYS A 234 19.02 1.31 -1.44
N ILE A 235 20.23 1.84 -1.53
CA ILE A 235 21.35 1.22 -2.24
C ILE A 235 22.51 1.10 -1.25
N ILE A 236 23.15 -0.06 -1.22
CA ILE A 236 24.33 -0.32 -0.40
C ILE A 236 25.50 -0.61 -1.33
N VAL A 237 26.64 0.00 -1.01
CA VAL A 237 27.89 -0.15 -1.74
C VAL A 237 28.99 -0.65 -0.80
N GLN A 238 30.00 -1.29 -1.34
CA GLN A 238 31.23 -1.66 -0.65
C GLN A 238 32.42 -1.01 -1.35
N VAL A 239 33.45 -0.63 -0.61
CA VAL A 239 34.70 -0.13 -1.19
C VAL A 239 35.36 -1.27 -1.97
N ALA A 240 35.79 -0.98 -3.20
CA ALA A 240 36.39 -1.93 -4.12
C ALA A 240 37.84 -2.28 -3.74
#